data_AF-A0A7V1ZE24-F1
#
_entry.id   AF-A0A7V1ZE24-F1
#
_cell.length_a   1.000
_cell.length_b   1.000
_cell.length_c   1.000
_cell.angle_alpha   90.00
_cell.angle_beta   90.00
_cell.angle_gamma   90.00
#
_symmetry.space_group_name_H-M   'P 1'
#
loop_
_entity.id
_entity.type
_entity.pdbx_description
1 polymer ?
#
loop_
_entity_poly.entity_id
_entity_poly.type
_entity_poly.pdbx_seq_one_letter_code
_entity_poly.pdbx_strand_id
1 'polypeptide(L)'
;MKNSIQEINPFRINSIDLENLVVEIGFGNGVYISNLAKLNPNKNFLGIEVSGESVKKLSKIIKKEHLKNVYIIKMDAYWVFYFFLKDNKVLEIYINFPDPWPKKKHVHKRLTTIENLYLFSRKLKEGGFIQIKTDDLKFYNFTVENAKMLNCFEIHIYENLKDIVQTKYEKKWIEQNKTIWTIKLIKISKPKIEVNLREIRRIEEMPRFKTDFIDFRVLENKVFKIEENLIVKFFRSFQRDDEWLIETLLSENDYIHYFFTSLRKKDSYYILSISSFSEVIKTEGIKKFLEFISSKISNLK
;
A
#
# COMPACT_ATOMS: atom_id res chain seq x y z
N MET A 1 13.67 -15.16 -14.85
CA MET A 1 14.19 -13.91 -14.25
C MET A 1 14.43 -14.18 -12.78
N LYS A 2 15.67 -14.08 -12.30
CA LYS A 2 15.99 -14.25 -10.87
C LYS A 2 15.28 -13.12 -10.11
N ASN A 3 14.29 -13.45 -9.28
CA ASN A 3 13.72 -12.48 -8.34
C ASN A 3 14.87 -11.89 -7.55
N SER A 4 15.05 -10.57 -7.65
CA SER A 4 15.91 -9.81 -6.74
C SER A 4 15.39 -10.11 -5.34
N ILE A 5 16.25 -10.67 -4.47
CA ILE A 5 15.93 -11.10 -3.09
C ILE A 5 15.28 -9.97 -2.24
N GLN A 6 15.29 -8.75 -2.75
CA GLN A 6 14.93 -7.52 -2.07
C GLN A 6 13.61 -6.90 -2.55
N GLU A 7 13.03 -7.37 -3.66
CA GLU A 7 11.65 -7.02 -3.99
C GLU A 7 10.71 -7.98 -3.25
N ILE A 8 10.03 -7.45 -2.24
CA ILE A 8 9.05 -8.19 -1.45
C ILE A 8 7.76 -8.27 -2.26
N ASN A 9 7.34 -9.49 -2.60
CA ASN A 9 6.03 -9.73 -3.20
C ASN A 9 4.96 -9.79 -2.09
N PRO A 10 4.06 -8.78 -1.97
CA PRO A 10 3.05 -8.72 -0.92
C PRO A 10 2.06 -9.89 -0.96
N PHE A 11 1.86 -10.51 -2.12
CA PHE A 11 0.91 -11.61 -2.29
C PHE A 11 1.46 -12.96 -1.83
N ARG A 12 2.77 -13.02 -1.49
CA ARG A 12 3.47 -14.25 -1.10
C ARG A 12 4.00 -14.22 0.33
N ILE A 13 3.70 -13.18 1.07
CA ILE A 13 4.14 -13.03 2.47
C ILE A 13 2.95 -12.83 3.40
N ASN A 14 3.10 -13.31 4.63
CA ASN A 14 2.12 -13.06 5.68
C ASN A 14 2.45 -11.79 6.46
N SER A 15 3.73 -11.56 6.74
CA SER A 15 4.22 -10.37 7.45
C SER A 15 5.66 -10.06 7.07
N ILE A 16 6.07 -8.81 7.28
CA ILE A 16 7.45 -8.35 7.24
C ILE A 16 7.98 -8.36 8.67
N ASP A 17 9.03 -9.15 8.92
CA ASP A 17 9.65 -9.30 10.23
C ASP A 17 11.15 -9.01 10.15
N LEU A 18 11.45 -7.75 9.85
CA LEU A 18 12.82 -7.23 9.79
C LEU A 18 13.14 -6.53 11.11
N GLU A 19 14.28 -6.85 11.71
CA GLU A 19 14.79 -6.11 12.86
C GLU A 19 15.39 -4.76 12.44
N ASN A 20 15.40 -3.80 13.35
CA ASN A 20 15.89 -2.44 13.13
C ASN A 20 15.34 -1.79 11.85
N LEU A 21 14.03 -1.93 11.65
CA LEU A 21 13.36 -1.53 10.42
C LEU A 21 13.15 -0.02 10.34
N VAL A 22 13.67 0.58 9.27
CA VAL A 22 13.40 1.94 8.82
C VAL A 22 12.53 1.87 7.56
N VAL A 23 11.52 2.73 7.47
CA VAL A 23 10.61 2.77 6.32
C VAL A 23 10.71 4.13 5.64
N GLU A 24 10.84 4.15 4.30
CA GLU A 24 10.57 5.36 3.51
C GLU A 24 9.28 5.16 2.71
N ILE A 25 8.30 6.03 2.92
CA ILE A 25 7.04 6.04 2.16
C ILE A 25 7.16 7.03 1.01
N GLY A 26 6.94 6.57 -0.21
CA GLY A 26 7.05 7.40 -1.42
C GLY A 26 8.49 7.75 -1.73
N PHE A 27 9.38 6.76 -1.77
CA PHE A 27 10.83 6.96 -1.96
C PHE A 27 11.22 7.58 -3.31
N GLY A 28 10.30 7.69 -4.27
CA GLY A 28 10.52 8.36 -5.55
C GLY A 28 11.68 7.74 -6.33
N ASN A 29 12.76 8.49 -6.57
CA ASN A 29 13.90 7.97 -7.32
C ASN A 29 14.82 7.03 -6.52
N GLY A 30 14.56 6.85 -5.22
CA GLY A 30 15.29 5.92 -4.36
C GLY A 30 16.63 6.42 -3.82
N VAL A 31 17.04 7.66 -4.15
CA VAL A 31 18.35 8.20 -3.75
C VAL A 31 18.45 8.41 -2.23
N TYR A 32 17.35 8.79 -1.58
CA TYR A 32 17.33 9.05 -0.14
C TYR A 32 17.53 7.76 0.66
N ILE A 33 16.62 6.78 0.51
CA ILE A 33 16.74 5.46 1.13
C ILE A 33 18.08 4.77 0.82
N SER A 34 18.59 4.83 -0.41
CA SER A 34 19.88 4.18 -0.74
C SER A 34 21.04 4.80 0.01
N ASN A 35 21.08 6.13 0.14
CA ASN A 35 22.14 6.82 0.87
C ASN A 35 22.04 6.61 2.38
N LEU A 36 20.83 6.64 2.94
CA LEU A 36 20.63 6.31 4.36
C LEU A 36 21.07 4.87 4.65
N ALA A 37 20.74 3.93 3.77
CA ALA A 37 21.09 2.52 3.94
C ALA A 37 22.59 2.26 3.93
N LYS A 38 23.35 2.97 3.08
CA LYS A 38 24.82 2.93 3.07
C LYS A 38 25.43 3.44 4.37
N LEU A 39 24.89 4.54 4.91
CA LEU A 39 25.38 5.13 6.14
C LEU A 39 25.02 4.30 7.38
N ASN A 40 24.01 3.45 7.28
CA ASN A 40 23.48 2.65 8.38
C ASN A 40 23.40 1.16 8.02
N PRO A 41 24.54 0.47 7.82
CA PRO A 41 24.55 -0.93 7.38
C PRO A 41 23.91 -1.90 8.38
N ASN A 42 23.76 -1.50 9.65
CA ASN A 42 23.17 -2.29 10.73
C ASN A 42 21.62 -2.17 10.82
N LYS A 43 21.01 -1.31 9.99
CA LYS A 43 19.55 -1.14 9.89
C LYS A 43 19.02 -1.74 8.60
N ASN A 44 17.78 -2.22 8.63
CA ASN A 44 17.06 -2.65 7.43
C ASN A 44 16.15 -1.52 6.95
N PHE A 45 16.07 -1.33 5.64
CA PHE A 45 15.30 -0.26 5.01
C PHE A 45 14.22 -0.85 4.10
N LEU A 46 12.97 -0.44 4.30
CA LEU A 46 11.85 -0.80 3.42
C LEU A 46 11.36 0.45 2.68
N GLY A 47 11.54 0.46 1.37
CA GLY A 47 10.93 1.45 0.49
C GLY A 47 9.53 1.02 0.06
N ILE A 48 8.53 1.88 0.30
CA ILE A 48 7.14 1.65 -0.14
C ILE A 48 6.78 2.66 -1.23
N GLU A 49 6.27 2.19 -2.37
CA GLU A 49 5.95 3.05 -3.52
C GLU A 49 4.89 2.43 -4.43
N VAL A 50 4.05 3.25 -5.05
CA VAL A 50 3.03 2.80 -6.01
C VAL A 50 3.53 2.87 -7.47
N SER A 51 4.44 3.80 -7.76
CA SER A 51 5.04 4.00 -9.09
C SER A 51 6.00 2.88 -9.47
N GLY A 52 5.66 2.12 -10.52
CA GLY A 52 6.54 1.08 -11.07
C GLY A 52 7.86 1.62 -11.63
N GLU A 53 7.89 2.87 -12.09
CA GLU A 53 9.11 3.51 -12.59
C GLU A 53 10.08 3.85 -11.44
N SER A 54 9.55 4.35 -10.33
CA SER A 54 10.29 4.59 -9.09
C SER A 54 10.91 3.30 -8.56
N VAL A 55 10.11 2.21 -8.49
CA VAL A 55 10.57 0.87 -8.08
C VAL A 55 11.73 0.38 -8.95
N LYS A 56 11.63 0.52 -10.28
CA LYS A 56 12.72 0.14 -11.20
C LYS A 56 14.00 0.95 -10.95
N LYS A 57 13.89 2.25 -10.66
CA LYS A 57 15.05 3.11 -10.36
C LYS A 57 15.77 2.65 -9.10
N LEU A 58 15.05 2.46 -7.99
CA LEU A 58 15.64 1.99 -6.74
C LEU A 58 16.23 0.58 -6.90
N SER A 59 15.55 -0.32 -7.61
CA SER A 59 16.07 -1.68 -7.88
C SER A 59 17.41 -1.66 -8.64
N LYS A 60 17.58 -0.74 -9.59
CA LYS A 60 18.85 -0.53 -10.29
C LYS A 60 19.94 -0.02 -9.35
N ILE A 61 19.61 0.91 -8.45
CA ILE A 61 20.56 1.44 -7.45
C ILE A 61 21.02 0.31 -6.52
N ILE A 62 20.07 -0.43 -5.93
CA ILE A 62 20.34 -1.57 -5.04
C ILE A 62 21.29 -2.58 -5.71
N LYS A 63 21.01 -2.96 -6.96
CA LYS A 63 21.83 -3.91 -7.71
C LYS A 63 23.22 -3.35 -8.01
N LYS A 64 23.32 -2.10 -8.46
CA LYS A 64 24.59 -1.44 -8.83
C LYS A 64 25.51 -1.27 -7.62
N GLU A 65 24.92 -0.95 -6.47
CA GLU A 65 25.65 -0.61 -5.25
C GLU A 65 25.75 -1.77 -4.26
N HIS A 66 25.24 -2.95 -4.65
CA HIS A 66 25.23 -4.18 -3.85
C HIS A 66 24.66 -3.98 -2.43
N LEU A 67 23.66 -3.09 -2.29
CA LEU A 67 23.00 -2.87 -1.02
C LEU A 67 22.29 -4.16 -0.62
N LYS A 68 22.54 -4.67 0.59
CA LYS A 68 21.92 -5.91 1.10
C LYS A 68 20.76 -5.64 2.06
N ASN A 69 20.70 -4.42 2.60
CA ASN A 69 19.79 -4.00 3.66
C ASN A 69 18.65 -3.09 3.16
N VAL A 70 18.37 -3.06 1.86
CA VAL A 70 17.25 -2.31 1.27
C VAL A 70 16.28 -3.27 0.62
N TYR A 71 15.00 -3.14 0.96
CA TYR A 71 13.88 -3.91 0.44
C TYR A 71 12.86 -2.97 -0.19
N ILE A 72 12.12 -3.46 -1.18
CA ILE A 72 11.10 -2.68 -1.89
C ILE A 72 9.78 -3.42 -1.86
N ILE A 73 8.70 -2.69 -1.62
CA ILE A 73 7.33 -3.18 -1.81
C ILE A 73 6.56 -2.19 -2.69
N LYS A 74 5.97 -2.72 -3.76
CA LYS A 74 5.14 -1.93 -4.67
C LYS A 74 3.67 -2.04 -4.29
N MET A 75 3.20 -1.16 -3.40
CA MET A 75 1.81 -1.11 -2.96
C MET A 75 1.53 0.24 -2.29
N ASP A 76 0.26 0.58 -2.15
CA ASP A 76 -0.16 1.70 -1.30
C ASP A 76 0.28 1.47 0.15
N ALA A 77 0.85 2.51 0.76
CA ALA A 77 1.48 2.41 2.07
C ALA A 77 0.50 2.10 3.19
N TYR A 78 -0.75 2.55 3.10
CA TYR A 78 -1.78 2.21 4.08
C TYR A 78 -1.91 0.69 4.19
N TRP A 79 -2.07 0.02 3.04
CA TRP A 79 -2.24 -1.42 2.99
C TRP A 79 -0.96 -2.17 3.39
N VAL A 80 0.24 -1.60 3.16
CA VAL A 80 1.49 -2.23 3.61
C VAL A 80 1.54 -2.26 5.13
N PHE A 81 1.25 -1.12 5.76
CA PHE A 81 1.22 -1.01 7.21
C PHE A 81 0.10 -1.86 7.80
N TYR A 82 -1.09 -1.87 7.17
CA TYR A 82 -2.24 -2.60 7.64
C TYR A 82 -2.04 -4.13 7.60
N PHE A 83 -1.58 -4.67 6.46
CA PHE A 83 -1.50 -6.12 6.27
C PHE A 83 -0.20 -6.77 6.72
N PHE A 84 0.94 -6.07 6.59
CA PHE A 84 2.25 -6.74 6.59
C PHE A 84 3.17 -6.30 7.72
N LEU A 85 3.02 -5.09 8.24
CA LEU A 85 3.85 -4.63 9.36
C LEU A 85 3.24 -5.02 10.70
N LYS A 86 4.05 -5.68 11.54
CA LYS A 86 3.69 -5.97 12.93
C LYS A 86 3.76 -4.71 13.78
N ASP A 87 2.94 -4.66 14.83
CA ASP A 87 2.94 -3.55 15.78
C ASP A 87 4.28 -3.47 16.52
N ASN A 88 4.73 -2.26 16.86
CA ASN A 88 5.97 -1.99 17.60
C ASN A 88 7.25 -2.61 16.99
N LYS A 89 7.39 -2.60 15.65
CA LYS A 89 8.59 -3.11 14.96
C LYS A 89 9.40 -2.04 14.23
N VAL A 90 8.76 -0.95 13.79
CA VAL A 90 9.41 0.10 13.00
C VAL A 90 10.13 1.07 13.92
N LEU A 91 11.39 1.40 13.62
CA LEU A 91 12.17 2.41 14.34
C LEU A 91 11.87 3.82 13.82
N GLU A 92 11.89 3.98 12.51
CA GLU A 92 11.89 5.28 11.85
C GLU A 92 11.02 5.21 10.60
N ILE A 93 10.21 6.24 10.38
CA ILE A 93 9.40 6.40 9.16
C ILE A 93 9.78 7.74 8.54
N TYR A 94 10.20 7.72 7.28
CA TYR A 94 10.52 8.90 6.50
C TYR A 94 9.47 9.16 5.43
N ILE A 95 9.02 10.41 5.34
CA ILE A 95 8.07 10.90 4.35
C ILE A 95 8.62 12.20 3.77
N ASN A 96 9.16 12.14 2.56
CA ASN A 96 9.84 13.28 1.95
C ASN A 96 9.01 13.87 0.80
N PHE A 97 8.55 15.12 0.94
CA PHE A 97 7.81 15.89 -0.06
C PHE A 97 6.59 15.14 -0.64
N PRO A 98 5.68 14.64 0.21
CA PRO A 98 4.47 13.97 -0.26
C PRO A 98 3.57 14.93 -1.04
N ASP A 99 2.73 14.39 -1.92
CA ASP A 99 1.77 15.22 -2.67
C ASP A 99 0.87 16.02 -1.70
N PRO A 100 0.84 17.36 -1.79
CA PRO A 100 0.15 18.19 -0.80
C PRO A 100 -1.36 18.24 -0.97
N TRP A 101 -1.88 17.80 -2.13
CA TRP A 101 -3.30 17.81 -2.50
C TRP A 101 -4.02 19.10 -2.09
N PRO A 102 -3.74 20.25 -2.74
CA PRO A 102 -4.13 21.57 -2.25
C PRO A 102 -5.64 21.84 -2.32
N LYS A 103 -6.38 21.08 -3.13
CA LYS A 103 -7.84 21.23 -3.28
C LYS A 103 -8.54 20.59 -2.07
N LYS A 104 -9.46 21.32 -1.43
CA LYS A 104 -10.23 20.85 -0.24
C LYS A 104 -10.82 19.44 -0.42
N LYS A 105 -11.41 19.18 -1.59
CA LYS A 105 -11.99 17.86 -1.92
C LYS A 105 -10.99 16.71 -1.99
N HIS A 106 -9.68 16.96 -1.98
CA HIS A 106 -8.62 15.94 -2.04
C HIS A 106 -7.84 15.82 -0.73
N VAL A 107 -8.24 16.49 0.35
CA VAL A 107 -7.54 16.44 1.65
C VAL A 107 -7.44 15.01 2.18
N HIS A 108 -8.45 14.17 1.94
CA HIS A 108 -8.44 12.74 2.30
C HIS A 108 -7.33 11.93 1.59
N LYS A 109 -6.74 12.45 0.51
CA LYS A 109 -5.62 11.82 -0.21
C LYS A 109 -4.25 12.15 0.35
N ARG A 110 -4.15 13.08 1.31
CA ARG A 110 -2.89 13.43 1.95
C ARG A 110 -2.37 12.25 2.76
N LEU A 111 -1.06 12.03 2.71
CA LEU A 111 -0.46 10.88 3.38
C LEU A 111 -0.53 10.94 4.91
N THR A 112 -0.65 12.13 5.50
CA THR A 112 -0.65 12.37 6.95
C THR A 112 -2.05 12.58 7.52
N THR A 113 -3.07 11.89 6.97
CA THR A 113 -4.39 11.83 7.62
C THR A 113 -4.29 11.24 9.02
N ILE A 114 -5.29 11.51 9.86
CA ILE A 114 -5.38 10.93 11.21
C ILE A 114 -5.34 9.39 11.20
N GLU A 115 -6.01 8.76 10.23
CA GLU A 115 -5.98 7.30 10.03
C GLU A 115 -4.58 6.77 9.74
N ASN A 116 -3.85 7.43 8.83
CA ASN A 116 -2.51 7.00 8.46
C ASN A 116 -1.54 7.21 9.62
N LEU A 117 -1.56 8.37 10.28
CA LEU A 117 -0.71 8.63 11.44
C LEU A 117 -1.03 7.69 12.61
N TYR A 118 -2.31 7.39 12.85
CA TYR A 118 -2.73 6.39 13.84
C TYR A 118 -2.13 5.02 13.52
N LEU A 119 -2.28 4.56 12.27
CA LEU A 119 -1.73 3.28 11.83
C LEU A 119 -0.20 3.26 11.93
N PHE A 120 0.49 4.31 11.49
CA PHE A 120 1.95 4.42 11.57
C PHE A 120 2.43 4.39 13.02
N SER A 121 1.76 5.10 13.93
CA SER A 121 2.09 5.12 15.36
C SER A 121 1.99 3.72 15.99
N ARG A 122 1.03 2.89 15.57
CA ARG A 122 0.91 1.50 16.04
C ARG A 122 2.09 0.64 15.62
N LYS A 123 2.65 0.88 14.43
CA LYS A 123 3.80 0.10 13.91
C LYS A 123 5.14 0.57 14.47
N LEU A 124 5.24 1.82 14.91
CA LEU A 124 6.43 2.36 15.55
C LEU A 124 6.73 1.72 16.92
N LYS A 125 8.00 1.48 17.22
CA LYS A 125 8.50 1.22 18.57
C LYS A 125 8.34 2.47 19.45
N GLU A 126 8.25 2.28 20.75
CA GLU A 126 8.34 3.38 21.71
C GLU A 126 9.67 4.15 21.51
N GLY A 127 9.61 5.48 21.48
CA GLY A 127 10.76 6.34 21.16
C GLY A 127 11.15 6.37 19.67
N GLY A 128 10.53 5.54 18.82
CA GLY A 128 10.64 5.64 17.36
C GLY A 128 9.97 6.91 16.84
N PHE A 129 10.26 7.30 15.59
CA PHE A 129 9.75 8.57 15.06
C PHE A 129 9.27 8.51 13.61
N ILE A 130 8.40 9.47 13.26
CA ILE A 130 8.07 9.83 11.89
C ILE A 130 8.76 11.16 11.59
N GLN A 131 9.55 11.23 10.52
CA GLN A 131 10.12 12.46 10.00
C GLN A 131 9.46 12.79 8.66
N ILE A 132 8.79 13.93 8.62
CA ILE A 132 8.10 14.44 7.44
C ILE A 132 8.78 15.72 6.97
N LYS A 133 9.12 15.81 5.68
CA LYS A 133 9.59 17.04 5.04
C LYS A 133 8.59 17.55 4.01
N THR A 134 8.33 18.85 4.01
CA THR A 134 7.43 19.49 3.05
C THR A 134 7.81 20.95 2.78
N ASP A 135 7.54 21.44 1.57
CA ASP A 135 7.58 22.86 1.21
C ASP A 135 6.17 23.49 1.12
N ASP A 136 5.12 22.75 1.52
CA ASP A 136 3.73 23.22 1.49
C ASP A 136 3.19 23.50 2.91
N LEU A 137 2.87 24.78 3.18
CA LEU A 137 2.37 25.24 4.48
C LEU A 137 1.02 24.62 4.87
N LYS A 138 0.13 24.36 3.90
CA LYS A 138 -1.19 23.77 4.19
C LYS A 138 -1.07 22.29 4.57
N PHE A 139 -0.14 21.57 3.94
CA PHE A 139 0.19 20.19 4.28
C PHE A 139 0.90 20.13 5.64
N TYR A 140 1.81 21.07 5.90
CA TYR A 140 2.47 21.23 7.19
C TYR A 140 1.44 21.39 8.33
N ASN A 141 0.55 22.39 8.24
CA ASN A 141 -0.46 22.64 9.27
C ASN A 141 -1.37 21.43 9.47
N PHE A 142 -1.83 20.82 8.37
CA PHE A 142 -2.65 19.61 8.41
C PHE A 142 -1.96 18.44 9.12
N THR A 143 -0.66 18.26 8.91
CA THR A 143 0.11 17.19 9.56
C THR A 143 0.21 17.43 11.06
N VAL A 144 0.54 18.66 11.47
CA VAL A 144 0.66 19.03 12.89
C VAL A 144 -0.69 18.90 13.62
N GLU A 145 -1.79 19.34 13.00
CA GLU A 145 -3.14 19.22 13.57
C GLU A 145 -3.51 17.75 13.82
N ASN A 146 -3.39 16.88 12.81
CA ASN A 146 -3.70 15.46 12.98
C ASN A 146 -2.78 14.77 14.00
N ALA A 147 -1.49 15.11 14.05
CA ALA A 147 -0.56 14.57 15.03
C ALA A 147 -0.94 14.97 16.46
N LYS A 148 -1.35 16.23 16.68
CA LYS A 148 -1.84 16.71 18.00
C LYS A 148 -3.09 15.97 18.44
N MET A 149 -4.03 15.69 17.52
CA MET A 149 -5.26 14.95 17.84
C MET A 149 -5.00 13.55 18.40
N LEU A 150 -3.97 12.86 17.89
CA LEU A 150 -3.62 11.52 18.38
C LEU A 150 -3.03 11.52 19.79
N ASN A 151 -2.45 12.64 20.23
CA ASN A 151 -1.89 12.85 21.57
C ASN A 151 -0.95 11.73 22.05
N CYS A 152 -0.14 11.20 21.11
CA CYS A 152 0.84 10.14 21.37
C CYS A 152 2.24 10.47 20.85
N PHE A 153 2.43 11.69 20.33
CA PHE A 153 3.69 12.17 19.79
C PHE A 153 4.20 13.39 20.55
N GLU A 154 5.50 13.42 20.81
CA GLU A 154 6.24 14.67 21.00
C GLU A 154 6.57 15.25 19.62
N ILE A 155 6.27 16.53 19.40
CA ILE A 155 6.33 17.17 18.09
C ILE A 155 7.46 18.21 18.08
N HIS A 156 8.47 17.98 17.24
CA HIS A 156 9.53 18.95 16.96
C HIS A 156 9.41 19.45 15.53
N ILE A 157 9.59 20.76 15.36
CA ILE A 157 9.51 21.43 14.06
C ILE A 157 10.83 22.16 13.82
N TYR A 158 11.36 21.99 12.62
CA TYR A 158 12.57 22.65 12.18
C TYR A 158 12.34 23.29 10.81
N GLU A 159 12.93 24.46 10.59
CA GLU A 159 12.99 25.11 9.30
C GLU A 159 14.37 24.91 8.69
N ASN A 160 14.41 24.49 7.42
CA ASN A 160 15.63 24.31 6.63
C ASN A 160 16.68 23.42 7.34
N LEU A 161 16.22 22.37 8.02
CA LEU A 161 17.08 21.41 8.70
C LEU A 161 18.08 20.80 7.72
N LYS A 162 19.37 20.90 8.04
CA LYS A 162 20.45 20.32 7.23
C LYS A 162 20.70 18.87 7.64
N ASP A 163 20.06 17.95 6.94
CA ASP A 163 20.32 16.52 7.09
C ASP A 163 21.57 16.08 6.30
N ILE A 164 22.21 15.01 6.79
CA ILE A 164 23.36 14.37 6.14
C ILE A 164 22.98 13.87 4.74
N VAL A 165 21.76 13.35 4.59
CA VAL A 165 21.20 12.90 3.30
C VAL A 165 20.12 13.88 2.86
N GLN A 166 20.29 14.41 1.65
CA GLN A 166 19.33 15.31 1.03
C GLN A 166 18.64 14.63 -0.15
N THR A 167 17.34 14.86 -0.29
CA THR A 167 16.55 14.48 -1.46
C THR A 167 16.84 15.40 -2.66
N LYS A 168 16.39 14.98 -3.85
CA LYS A 168 16.41 15.85 -5.05
C LYS A 168 15.60 17.14 -4.85
N TYR A 169 14.48 17.05 -4.12
CA TYR A 169 13.60 18.18 -3.87
C TYR A 169 14.23 19.19 -2.93
N GLU A 170 14.90 18.73 -1.86
CA GLU A 170 15.62 19.64 -0.95
C GLU A 170 16.64 20.49 -1.71
N LYS A 171 17.48 19.86 -2.54
CA LYS A 171 18.48 20.60 -3.34
C LYS A 171 17.82 21.67 -4.21
N LYS A 172 16.77 21.27 -4.94
CA LYS A 172 15.99 22.18 -5.81
C LYS A 172 15.36 23.34 -5.03
N TRP A 173 14.80 23.09 -3.85
CA TRP A 173 14.07 24.09 -3.08
C TRP A 173 15.01 25.05 -2.33
N ILE A 174 16.16 24.55 -1.87
CA ILE A 174 17.25 25.39 -1.35
C ILE A 174 17.73 26.36 -2.43
N GLU A 175 17.96 25.89 -3.67
CA GLU A 175 18.32 26.74 -4.81
C GLU A 175 17.28 27.82 -5.12
N GLN A 176 16.01 27.57 -4.78
CA GLN A 176 14.89 28.50 -5.00
C GLN A 176 14.56 29.35 -3.77
N ASN A 177 15.38 29.31 -2.70
CA ASN A 177 15.13 30.01 -1.44
C ASN A 177 13.74 29.73 -0.84
N LYS A 178 13.21 28.51 -1.05
CA LYS A 178 11.96 28.08 -0.41
C LYS A 178 12.22 27.54 0.98
N THR A 179 11.34 27.87 1.92
CA THR A 179 11.31 27.25 3.25
C THR A 179 10.93 25.78 3.14
N ILE A 180 11.72 24.92 3.78
CA ILE A 180 11.40 23.50 3.96
C ILE A 180 11.13 23.28 5.45
N TRP A 181 9.93 22.80 5.77
CA TRP A 181 9.59 22.38 7.13
C TRP A 181 9.90 20.91 7.32
N THR A 182 10.61 20.60 8.40
CA THR A 182 10.78 19.23 8.90
C THR A 182 9.95 19.07 10.18
N ILE A 183 9.00 18.16 10.14
CA ILE A 183 8.16 17.77 11.29
C ILE A 183 8.68 16.42 11.78
N LYS A 184 9.12 16.35 13.03
CA LYS A 184 9.54 15.11 13.69
C LYS A 184 8.56 14.75 14.79
N LEU A 185 7.89 13.61 14.63
CA LEU A 185 6.89 13.08 15.55
C LEU A 185 7.51 11.89 16.29
N ILE A 186 7.94 12.09 17.53
CA ILE A 186 8.54 11.02 18.37
C ILE A 186 7.42 10.34 19.15
N LYS A 187 7.27 9.02 19.02
CA LYS A 187 6.25 8.26 19.74
C LYS A 187 6.59 8.17 21.23
N ILE A 188 5.70 8.69 22.07
CA ILE A 188 5.83 8.74 23.54
C ILE A 188 4.76 7.92 24.28
N SER A 189 3.79 7.37 23.54
CA SER A 189 2.77 6.46 24.07
C SER A 189 1.97 5.82 22.92
N LYS A 190 0.97 4.99 23.25
CA LYS A 190 -0.08 4.59 22.31
C LYS A 190 -1.02 5.78 22.03
N PRO A 191 -1.67 5.85 20.85
CA PRO A 191 -2.73 6.83 20.57
C PRO A 191 -3.76 6.88 21.69
N LYS A 192 -4.14 8.09 22.11
CA LYS A 192 -5.14 8.29 23.19
C LYS A 192 -6.58 8.37 22.68
N ILE A 193 -6.76 8.35 21.37
CA ILE A 193 -8.06 8.28 20.71
C ILE A 193 -8.13 7.00 19.90
N GLU A 194 -9.33 6.47 19.72
CA GLU A 194 -9.58 5.43 18.72
C GLU A 194 -9.90 6.08 17.37
N VAL A 195 -9.39 5.45 16.31
CA VAL A 195 -9.62 5.88 14.93
C VAL A 195 -10.09 4.66 14.15
N ASN A 196 -11.25 4.79 13.51
CA ASN A 196 -11.77 3.75 12.64
C ASN A 196 -10.85 3.60 11.43
N LEU A 197 -10.27 2.42 11.28
CA LEU A 197 -9.45 2.08 10.13
C LEU A 197 -10.32 1.54 9.00
N ARG A 198 -9.86 1.72 7.77
CA ARG A 198 -10.36 1.00 6.60
C ARG A 198 -9.90 -0.44 6.72
N GLU A 199 -10.81 -1.29 7.16
CA GLU A 199 -10.49 -2.69 7.46
C GLU A 199 -10.77 -3.60 6.28
N ILE A 200 -9.90 -4.58 6.09
CA ILE A 200 -10.09 -5.68 5.15
C ILE A 200 -9.68 -6.96 5.83
N ARG A 201 -10.65 -7.88 5.99
CA ARG A 201 -10.40 -9.15 6.64
C ARG A 201 -9.74 -10.12 5.67
N ARG A 202 -8.53 -10.56 6.01
CA ARG A 202 -7.84 -11.65 5.30
C ARG A 202 -8.47 -13.00 5.64
N ILE A 203 -8.47 -13.90 4.66
CA ILE A 203 -8.84 -15.30 4.83
C ILE A 203 -7.65 -16.21 4.45
N GLU A 204 -7.54 -17.37 5.09
CA GLU A 204 -6.42 -18.29 4.87
C GLU A 204 -6.49 -18.96 3.49
N GLU A 205 -7.69 -19.45 3.15
CA GLU A 205 -7.96 -20.16 1.91
C GLU A 205 -8.98 -19.41 1.07
N MET A 206 -8.75 -19.40 -0.25
CA MET A 206 -9.68 -18.82 -1.20
C MET A 206 -10.64 -19.93 -1.67
N PRO A 207 -11.95 -19.82 -1.37
CA PRO A 207 -12.90 -20.85 -1.75
C PRO A 207 -13.05 -20.96 -3.27
N ARG A 208 -13.54 -22.12 -3.70
CA ARG A 208 -13.99 -22.40 -5.07
C ARG A 208 -15.46 -22.77 -5.01
N PHE A 209 -16.24 -22.28 -5.97
CA PHE A 209 -17.68 -22.52 -5.99
C PHE A 209 -18.05 -23.43 -7.15
N LYS A 210 -18.81 -24.48 -6.86
CA LYS A 210 -19.50 -25.26 -7.88
C LYS A 210 -20.70 -24.45 -8.37
N THR A 211 -20.84 -24.33 -9.69
CA THR A 211 -21.91 -23.55 -10.32
C THR A 211 -22.27 -24.14 -11.69
N ASP A 212 -23.38 -23.68 -12.26
CA ASP A 212 -23.73 -23.95 -13.65
C ASP A 212 -22.87 -23.12 -14.61
N PHE A 213 -23.08 -23.27 -15.91
CA PHE A 213 -22.39 -22.42 -16.88
C PHE A 213 -22.77 -20.95 -16.67
N ILE A 214 -21.78 -20.08 -16.55
CA ILE A 214 -21.94 -18.62 -16.51
C ILE A 214 -21.27 -18.05 -17.76
N ASP A 215 -22.05 -17.44 -18.63
CA ASP A 215 -21.50 -16.80 -19.82
C ASP A 215 -20.82 -15.47 -19.45
N PHE A 216 -19.50 -15.48 -19.32
CA PHE A 216 -18.74 -14.28 -18.98
C PHE A 216 -18.88 -13.12 -19.98
N ARG A 217 -19.30 -13.38 -21.23
CA ARG A 217 -19.51 -12.32 -22.23
C ARG A 217 -20.62 -11.37 -21.81
N VAL A 218 -21.65 -11.85 -21.11
CA VAL A 218 -22.75 -10.99 -20.65
C VAL A 218 -22.34 -10.07 -19.51
N LEU A 219 -21.16 -10.29 -18.91
CA LEU A 219 -20.61 -9.48 -17.83
C LEU A 219 -19.67 -8.38 -18.32
N GLU A 220 -19.18 -8.47 -19.55
CA GLU A 220 -18.19 -7.54 -20.08
C GLU A 220 -18.63 -6.08 -19.95
N ASN A 221 -17.71 -5.24 -19.48
CA ASN A 221 -17.91 -3.81 -19.22
C ASN A 221 -19.00 -3.48 -18.18
N LYS A 222 -19.61 -4.46 -17.51
CA LYS A 222 -20.60 -4.22 -16.46
C LYS A 222 -19.94 -3.92 -15.12
N VAL A 223 -20.67 -3.16 -14.31
CA VAL A 223 -20.33 -2.84 -12.93
C VAL A 223 -21.47 -3.33 -12.05
N PHE A 224 -21.13 -4.02 -10.96
CA PHE A 224 -22.09 -4.47 -9.97
C PHE A 224 -21.67 -3.97 -8.59
N LYS A 225 -22.63 -3.40 -7.86
CA LYS A 225 -22.48 -3.09 -6.44
C LYS A 225 -22.92 -4.33 -5.66
N ILE A 226 -21.97 -5.04 -5.05
CA ILE A 226 -22.25 -6.25 -4.26
C ILE A 226 -22.74 -5.84 -2.87
N GLU A 227 -22.03 -4.87 -2.26
CA GLU A 227 -22.37 -4.22 -0.99
C GLU A 227 -21.96 -2.74 -1.06
N GLU A 228 -22.19 -1.96 0.01
CA GLU A 228 -21.83 -0.53 0.06
C GLU A 228 -20.38 -0.25 -0.33
N ASN A 229 -19.45 -1.03 0.24
CA ASN A 229 -18.01 -0.86 0.04
C ASN A 229 -17.38 -1.97 -0.80
N LEU A 230 -18.19 -2.75 -1.54
CA LEU A 230 -17.74 -3.85 -2.38
C LEU A 230 -18.35 -3.74 -3.78
N ILE A 231 -17.54 -3.25 -4.73
CA ILE A 231 -17.97 -2.99 -6.10
C ILE A 231 -17.07 -3.77 -7.04
N VAL A 232 -17.66 -4.51 -7.98
CA VAL A 232 -16.94 -5.22 -9.03
C VAL A 232 -17.18 -4.57 -10.38
N LYS A 233 -16.12 -4.43 -11.17
CA LYS A 233 -16.16 -4.10 -12.59
C LYS A 233 -15.49 -5.22 -13.38
N PHE A 234 -16.16 -5.62 -14.45
CA PHE A 234 -15.61 -6.54 -15.42
C PHE A 234 -15.14 -5.79 -16.67
N PHE A 235 -14.15 -6.34 -17.34
CA PHE A 235 -13.64 -5.80 -18.60
C PHE A 235 -13.91 -6.76 -19.75
N ARG A 236 -12.95 -7.62 -20.07
CA ARG A 236 -13.02 -8.54 -21.20
C ARG A 236 -12.97 -9.98 -20.71
N SER A 237 -13.70 -10.85 -21.41
CA SER A 237 -13.64 -12.28 -21.20
C SER A 237 -12.79 -12.96 -22.27
N PHE A 238 -12.25 -14.11 -21.93
CA PHE A 238 -11.42 -14.94 -22.78
C PHE A 238 -11.89 -16.38 -22.62
N GLN A 239 -11.93 -17.13 -23.72
CA GLN A 239 -12.22 -18.55 -23.70
C GLN A 239 -11.07 -19.28 -24.37
N ARG A 240 -10.60 -20.35 -23.73
CA ARG A 240 -9.72 -21.33 -24.36
C ARG A 240 -10.06 -22.71 -23.83
N ASP A 241 -10.27 -23.65 -24.75
CA ASP A 241 -10.66 -25.03 -24.43
C ASP A 241 -11.87 -25.05 -23.48
N ASP A 242 -11.73 -25.69 -22.31
CA ASP A 242 -12.75 -25.85 -21.27
C ASP A 242 -12.69 -24.79 -20.15
N GLU A 243 -11.94 -23.69 -20.35
CA GLU A 243 -11.76 -22.63 -19.36
C GLU A 243 -12.15 -21.25 -19.91
N TRP A 244 -12.98 -20.56 -19.13
CA TRP A 244 -13.31 -19.15 -19.31
C TRP A 244 -12.58 -18.31 -18.28
N LEU A 245 -12.11 -17.15 -18.71
CA LEU A 245 -11.48 -16.15 -17.87
C LEU A 245 -12.18 -14.82 -18.07
N ILE A 246 -12.28 -14.00 -17.02
CA ILE A 246 -12.73 -12.62 -17.15
C ILE A 246 -11.89 -11.69 -16.29
N GLU A 247 -11.40 -10.61 -16.90
CA GLU A 247 -10.72 -9.53 -16.20
C GLU A 247 -11.66 -8.88 -15.20
N THR A 248 -11.26 -8.90 -13.93
CA THR A 248 -12.08 -8.47 -12.81
C THR A 248 -11.31 -7.45 -11.97
N LEU A 249 -11.92 -6.29 -11.78
CA LEU A 249 -11.50 -5.30 -10.79
C LEU A 249 -12.52 -5.27 -9.67
N LEU A 250 -12.08 -5.62 -8.46
CA LEU A 250 -12.90 -5.58 -7.25
C LEU A 250 -12.37 -4.50 -6.33
N SER A 251 -13.20 -3.51 -6.02
CA SER A 251 -12.93 -2.46 -5.05
C SER A 251 -13.53 -2.83 -3.71
N GLU A 252 -12.71 -2.97 -2.67
CA GLU A 252 -13.08 -3.33 -1.29
C GLU A 252 -12.52 -2.26 -0.32
N ASN A 253 -13.37 -1.42 0.28
CA ASN A 253 -12.94 -0.34 1.21
C ASN A 253 -11.73 0.50 0.72
N ASP A 254 -11.72 0.87 -0.58
CA ASP A 254 -10.63 1.55 -1.33
C ASP A 254 -9.43 0.69 -1.76
N TYR A 255 -9.32 -0.57 -1.33
CA TYR A 255 -8.34 -1.48 -1.90
C TYR A 255 -8.84 -2.01 -3.25
N ILE A 256 -7.98 -1.94 -4.26
CA ILE A 256 -8.28 -2.45 -5.58
C ILE A 256 -7.59 -3.81 -5.75
N HIS A 257 -8.41 -4.84 -5.85
CA HIS A 257 -7.98 -6.14 -6.36
C HIS A 257 -8.14 -6.13 -7.88
N TYR A 258 -7.11 -6.58 -8.58
CA TYR A 258 -7.17 -6.80 -10.02
C TYR A 258 -6.68 -8.20 -10.35
N PHE A 259 -7.57 -9.03 -10.89
CA PHE A 259 -7.33 -10.44 -11.11
C PHE A 259 -8.20 -10.97 -12.25
N PHE A 260 -7.94 -12.21 -12.64
CA PHE A 260 -8.82 -12.96 -13.52
C PHE A 260 -9.68 -13.91 -12.70
N THR A 261 -10.99 -13.83 -12.93
CA THR A 261 -11.93 -14.84 -12.46
C THR A 261 -11.95 -15.97 -13.47
N SER A 262 -11.83 -17.22 -13.02
CA SER A 262 -11.87 -18.42 -13.84
C SER A 262 -13.17 -19.18 -13.64
N LEU A 263 -13.75 -19.64 -14.74
CA LEU A 263 -14.82 -20.63 -14.77
C LEU A 263 -14.34 -21.82 -15.60
N ARG A 264 -14.06 -22.94 -14.93
CA ARG A 264 -13.52 -24.14 -15.57
C ARG A 264 -14.57 -25.25 -15.60
N LYS A 265 -14.76 -25.85 -16.77
CA LYS A 265 -15.65 -27.01 -16.92
C LYS A 265 -15.09 -28.23 -16.19
N LYS A 266 -15.99 -28.94 -15.53
CA LYS A 266 -15.86 -30.29 -15.01
C LYS A 266 -17.01 -31.12 -15.60
N ASP A 267 -16.93 -32.44 -15.48
CA ASP A 267 -17.79 -33.40 -16.19
C ASP A 267 -19.24 -32.92 -16.40
N SER A 268 -19.93 -32.57 -15.30
CA SER A 268 -21.33 -32.11 -15.32
C SER A 268 -21.56 -30.72 -14.71
N TYR A 269 -20.51 -29.97 -14.37
CA TYR A 269 -20.63 -28.68 -13.67
C TYR A 269 -19.44 -27.78 -13.93
N TYR A 270 -19.47 -26.54 -13.45
CA TYR A 270 -18.34 -25.61 -13.54
C TYR A 270 -17.80 -25.24 -12.16
N ILE A 271 -16.49 -24.97 -12.11
CA ILE A 271 -15.83 -24.42 -10.94
C ILE A 271 -15.52 -22.95 -11.20
N LEU A 272 -16.12 -22.08 -10.40
CA LEU A 272 -15.81 -20.66 -10.32
C LEU A 272 -14.73 -20.43 -9.26
N SER A 273 -13.67 -19.72 -9.62
CA SER A 273 -12.56 -19.42 -8.71
C SER A 273 -11.74 -18.22 -9.16
N ILE A 274 -10.83 -17.75 -8.32
CA ILE A 274 -9.74 -16.88 -8.78
C ILE A 274 -8.75 -17.71 -9.58
N SER A 275 -8.35 -17.19 -10.74
CA SER A 275 -7.38 -17.86 -11.58
C SER A 275 -6.03 -18.04 -10.86
N SER A 276 -5.39 -19.20 -11.06
CA SER A 276 -4.10 -19.54 -10.45
C SER A 276 -2.93 -18.66 -10.89
N PHE A 277 -3.07 -17.92 -11.99
CA PHE A 277 -2.05 -16.96 -12.44
C PHE A 277 -2.27 -15.54 -11.88
N SER A 278 -3.36 -15.32 -11.13
CA SER A 278 -3.60 -14.04 -10.45
C SER A 278 -2.99 -14.07 -9.05
N GLU A 279 -2.24 -13.04 -8.72
CA GLU A 279 -1.74 -12.81 -7.36
C GLU A 279 -2.69 -11.83 -6.65
N VAL A 280 -3.33 -12.29 -5.58
CA VAL A 280 -4.27 -11.48 -4.79
C VAL A 280 -4.01 -11.64 -3.31
N ILE A 281 -4.27 -10.57 -2.55
CA ILE A 281 -4.44 -10.71 -1.11
C ILE A 281 -5.79 -11.40 -0.92
N LYS A 282 -5.80 -12.58 -0.28
CA LYS A 282 -7.04 -13.32 -0.03
C LYS A 282 -7.87 -12.60 1.03
N THR A 283 -9.03 -12.10 0.65
CA THR A 283 -9.91 -11.33 1.54
C THR A 283 -11.34 -11.85 1.54
N GLU A 284 -12.10 -11.49 2.57
CA GLU A 284 -13.54 -11.76 2.61
C GLU A 284 -14.29 -11.09 1.45
N GLY A 285 -13.89 -9.90 1.00
CA GLY A 285 -14.48 -9.27 -0.17
C GLY A 285 -14.37 -10.12 -1.44
N ILE A 286 -13.22 -10.77 -1.70
CA ILE A 286 -13.10 -11.70 -2.83
C ILE A 286 -14.01 -12.91 -2.66
N LYS A 287 -14.11 -13.47 -1.44
CA LYS A 287 -15.02 -14.59 -1.16
C LYS A 287 -16.47 -14.19 -1.45
N LYS A 288 -16.93 -13.06 -0.91
CA LYS A 288 -18.28 -12.52 -1.16
C LYS A 288 -18.53 -12.26 -2.64
N PHE A 289 -17.52 -11.78 -3.36
CA PHE A 289 -17.58 -11.63 -4.81
C PHE A 289 -17.84 -12.96 -5.53
N LEU A 290 -17.09 -14.01 -5.20
CA LEU A 290 -17.29 -15.33 -5.80
C LEU A 290 -18.67 -15.90 -5.47
N GLU A 291 -19.14 -15.73 -4.22
CA GLU A 291 -20.51 -16.10 -3.80
C GLU A 291 -21.57 -15.36 -4.64
N PHE A 292 -21.41 -14.05 -4.81
CA PHE A 292 -22.30 -13.21 -5.61
C PHE A 292 -22.41 -13.70 -7.07
N ILE A 293 -21.29 -13.97 -7.72
CA ILE A 293 -21.27 -14.45 -9.11
C ILE A 293 -21.87 -15.86 -9.21
N SER A 294 -21.54 -16.75 -8.28
CA SER A 294 -22.05 -18.12 -8.30
C SER A 294 -23.56 -18.24 -8.10
N SER A 295 -24.19 -17.26 -7.43
CA SER A 295 -25.59 -17.34 -6.98
C SER A 295 -26.57 -16.44 -7.75
N LYS A 296 -26.17 -15.20 -8.10
CA LYS A 296 -27.10 -14.19 -8.66
C LYS A 296 -27.02 -14.06 -10.18
N ILE A 297 -25.90 -14.43 -10.79
CA ILE A 297 -25.66 -14.20 -12.22
C ILE A 297 -26.04 -15.39 -13.10
N SER A 298 -26.08 -16.60 -12.54
CA SER A 298 -26.66 -17.78 -13.20
C SER A 298 -28.12 -17.57 -13.65
N ASN A 299 -28.83 -16.60 -13.07
CA ASN A 299 -30.21 -16.22 -13.41
C ASN A 299 -30.34 -15.05 -14.40
N LEU A 300 -29.25 -14.39 -14.79
CA LEU A 300 -29.26 -13.35 -15.82
C LEU A 300 -29.17 -14.02 -17.21
N LYS A 301 -30.24 -14.73 -17.60
CA LYS A 301 -30.45 -15.18 -18.99
C LYS A 301 -31.00 -14.05 -19.85
#